data_AF-A0A952LIU3-F1
#
_entry.id   AF-A0A952LIU3-F1
#
_cell.length_a   1.000
_cell.length_b   1.000
_cell.length_c   1.000
_cell.angle_alpha   90.00
_cell.angle_beta   90.00
_cell.angle_gamma   90.00
#
_symmetry.space_group_name_H-M   'P 1'
#
loop_
_entity.id
_entity.type
_entity.pdbx_description
1 polymer ?
#
loop_
_entity_poly.entity_id
_entity_poly.type
_entity_poly.pdbx_seq_one_letter_code
_entity_poly.pdbx_strand_id
1 'polypeptide(L)'
;MTLYSDDDPTLQEHERARIAPPRRVVIGWVAIGVAIVLALVLALVPAPFVIEQPGPVFNTLGTDEQVGAKASGDAKELISISGKKTYPTSGSLDLLTVSVVGNPEQRPSWLEIAGAWFQPSKAVLPLETVFPPGTTTEQSNAQNAALMVDSQQDAIAAALNQLGYTFPENVAVKQLIKDTPASSVLKVGDEITTVNGETITSIDALREAVKKNGTGKPAELGIVRDGAASTVSITPIESQGQVVLGIGAGMDYTFPFDVKIQLNNVGGPSAGQMFALGIMDKLTPDTLTGGKRIAGTGTIDNA
;
A
#
# COMPACT_ATOMS: atom_id res chain seq x y z
N MET A 1 90.31 -7.18 48.18
CA MET A 1 90.31 -5.89 48.88
C MET A 1 88.86 -5.57 49.19
N THR A 2 88.48 -5.84 50.42
CA THR A 2 87.22 -5.46 51.10
C THR A 2 87.17 -3.91 51.25
N LEU A 3 86.09 -3.16 51.49
CA LEU A 3 84.85 -3.29 52.29
C LEU A 3 83.94 -2.05 52.03
N TYR A 4 82.71 -2.06 52.58
CA TYR A 4 81.53 -1.15 52.47
C TYR A 4 80.56 -1.56 51.33
N SER A 5 79.49 -2.36 51.51
CA SER A 5 78.42 -2.49 52.52
C SER A 5 77.52 -1.26 52.64
N ASP A 6 76.33 -1.35 52.03
CA ASP A 6 75.03 -1.15 52.66
C ASP A 6 73.95 -1.26 51.57
N ASP A 7 73.35 -2.44 51.43
CA ASP A 7 72.00 -2.55 50.86
C ASP A 7 71.14 -3.35 51.84
N ASP A 8 70.21 -2.60 52.39
CA ASP A 8 69.29 -2.86 53.50
C ASP A 8 68.37 -4.08 53.22
N PRO A 9 68.25 -5.06 54.14
CA PRO A 9 67.36 -6.22 53.98
C PRO A 9 65.88 -5.91 54.23
N THR A 10 65.45 -4.65 54.19
CA THR A 10 64.04 -4.24 54.40
C THR A 10 63.28 -3.89 53.13
N LEU A 11 63.55 -4.54 52.00
CA LEU A 11 62.54 -4.67 50.95
C LEU A 11 61.51 -5.70 51.39
N GLN A 12 60.63 -5.28 52.30
CA GLN A 12 59.37 -5.95 52.58
C GLN A 12 58.72 -6.28 51.23
N GLU A 13 58.40 -7.56 51.02
CA GLU A 13 57.38 -7.94 50.06
C GLU A 13 56.12 -7.16 50.46
N HIS A 14 55.90 -6.00 49.84
CA HIS A 14 54.58 -5.42 49.78
C HIS A 14 53.75 -6.40 48.97
N GLU A 15 53.14 -7.35 49.69
CA GLU A 15 52.00 -8.13 49.26
C GLU A 15 51.09 -7.13 48.54
N ARG A 16 51.04 -7.24 47.20
CA ARG A 16 50.24 -6.33 46.39
C ARG A 16 48.80 -6.59 46.78
N ALA A 17 48.31 -5.87 47.79
CA ALA A 17 46.93 -5.89 48.20
C ALA A 17 46.12 -5.66 46.93
N ARG A 18 45.41 -6.69 46.47
CA ARG A 18 44.55 -6.59 45.29
C ARG A 18 43.48 -5.58 45.65
N ILE A 19 43.70 -4.31 45.33
CA ILE A 19 42.71 -3.26 45.54
C ILE A 19 41.51 -3.64 44.68
N ALA A 20 40.48 -4.17 45.32
CA ALA A 20 39.25 -4.53 44.63
C ALA A 20 38.73 -3.27 43.93
N PRO A 21 38.35 -3.36 42.64
CA PRO A 21 37.90 -2.19 41.90
C PRO A 21 36.72 -1.55 42.63
N PRO A 22 36.67 -0.21 42.72
CA PRO A 22 35.58 0.47 43.41
C PRO A 22 34.24 0.04 42.80
N ARG A 23 33.21 -0.17 43.63
CA ARG A 23 31.90 -0.73 43.21
C ARG A 23 31.33 -0.05 41.95
N ARG A 24 31.60 1.24 41.76
CA ARG A 24 31.21 2.01 40.56
C ARG A 24 31.82 1.50 39.25
N VAL A 25 33.08 1.05 39.27
CA VAL A 25 33.76 0.47 38.10
C VAL A 25 33.19 -0.91 37.77
N VAL A 26 32.92 -1.73 38.79
CA VAL A 26 32.25 -3.04 38.60
C VAL A 26 30.85 -2.86 38.01
N ILE A 27 30.06 -1.91 38.53
CA ILE A 27 28.73 -1.57 38.00
C ILE A 27 28.81 -1.10 36.54
N GLY A 28 29.81 -0.27 36.20
CA GLY A 28 30.02 0.18 34.82
C GLY A 28 30.30 -0.96 33.85
N TRP A 29 31.20 -1.89 34.22
CA TRP A 29 31.50 -3.07 33.39
C TRP A 29 30.31 -4.03 33.27
N VAL A 30 29.54 -4.22 34.34
CA VAL A 30 28.30 -5.02 34.30
C VAL A 30 27.28 -4.37 33.37
N ALA A 31 27.09 -3.04 33.45
CA ALA A 31 26.17 -2.32 32.57
C ALA A 31 26.58 -2.43 31.09
N ILE A 32 27.88 -2.31 30.79
CA ILE A 32 28.42 -2.52 29.43
C ILE A 32 28.18 -3.97 28.98
N GLY A 33 28.44 -4.95 29.83
CA GLY A 33 28.18 -6.36 29.52
C GLY A 33 26.71 -6.63 29.19
N VAL A 34 25.79 -6.08 30.00
CA VAL A 34 24.34 -6.17 29.75
C VAL A 34 23.96 -5.48 28.43
N ALA A 35 24.49 -4.29 28.15
CA ALA A 35 24.22 -3.57 26.92
C ALA A 35 24.71 -4.34 25.68
N ILE A 36 25.88 -4.97 25.75
CA ILE A 36 26.41 -5.83 24.68
C ILE A 36 25.51 -7.04 24.46
N VAL A 37 25.09 -7.71 25.54
CA VAL A 37 24.16 -8.85 25.43
C VAL A 37 22.83 -8.42 24.81
N LEU A 38 22.26 -7.29 25.24
CA LEU A 38 21.04 -6.74 24.65
C LEU A 38 21.23 -6.40 23.16
N ALA A 39 22.35 -5.77 22.79
CA ALA A 39 22.66 -5.45 21.40
C ALA A 39 22.81 -6.71 20.55
N LEU A 40 23.45 -7.76 21.06
CA LEU A 40 23.56 -9.06 20.38
C LEU A 40 22.21 -9.75 20.22
N VAL A 41 21.35 -9.71 21.24
CA VAL A 41 19.99 -10.24 21.16
C VAL A 41 19.19 -9.49 20.11
N LEU A 42 19.21 -8.15 20.12
CA LEU A 42 18.57 -7.34 19.09
C LEU A 42 19.12 -7.67 17.70
N ALA A 43 20.44 -7.81 17.54
CA ALA A 43 21.05 -8.17 16.26
C ALA A 43 20.61 -9.54 15.72
N LEU A 44 20.25 -10.49 16.59
CA LEU A 44 19.78 -11.84 16.21
C LEU A 44 18.27 -11.93 16.02
N VAL A 45 17.49 -11.06 16.66
CA VAL A 45 16.01 -11.06 16.58
C VAL A 45 15.55 -10.17 15.42
N PRO A 46 14.80 -10.69 14.44
CA PRO A 46 14.29 -9.90 13.33
C PRO A 46 13.40 -8.75 13.83
N ALA A 47 13.69 -7.52 13.40
CA ALA A 47 12.90 -6.36 13.80
C ALA A 47 11.44 -6.52 13.33
N PRO A 48 10.42 -6.32 14.18
CA PRO A 48 9.01 -6.47 13.79
C PRO A 48 8.47 -5.21 13.09
N PHE A 49 9.30 -4.54 12.28
CA PHE A 49 9.01 -3.24 11.70
C PHE A 49 9.37 -3.19 10.21
N VAL A 50 8.71 -2.28 9.50
CA VAL A 50 9.04 -1.86 8.13
C VAL A 50 9.27 -0.35 8.12
N ILE A 51 9.92 0.15 7.08
CA ILE A 51 10.20 1.58 6.92
C ILE A 51 9.45 2.09 5.68
N GLU A 52 8.49 2.98 5.87
CA GLU A 52 7.87 3.73 4.79
C GLU A 52 8.73 4.96 4.46
N GLN A 53 8.93 5.23 3.18
CA GLN A 53 9.73 6.36 2.67
C GLN A 53 9.18 6.87 1.33
N PRO A 54 9.61 8.06 0.85
CA PRO A 54 9.18 8.57 -0.44
C PRO A 54 9.60 7.63 -1.56
N GLY A 55 8.66 7.33 -2.45
CA GLY A 55 8.89 6.51 -3.63
C GLY A 55 9.27 7.35 -4.86
N PRO A 56 9.42 6.70 -6.02
CA PRO A 56 9.62 7.37 -7.28
C PRO A 56 8.43 8.27 -7.67
N VAL A 57 8.70 9.28 -8.49
CA VAL A 57 7.68 10.21 -9.01
C VAL A 57 7.49 9.93 -10.49
N PHE A 58 6.25 9.92 -10.97
CA PHE A 58 5.93 9.69 -12.38
C PHE A 58 5.11 10.83 -12.95
N ASN A 59 5.39 11.30 -14.17
CA ASN A 59 4.58 12.34 -14.80
C ASN A 59 3.45 11.68 -15.61
N THR A 60 2.19 11.83 -15.18
CA THR A 60 1.04 11.19 -15.84
C THR A 60 0.79 11.72 -17.26
N LEU A 61 1.30 12.92 -17.58
CA LEU A 61 1.26 13.49 -18.92
C LEU A 61 2.46 13.05 -19.80
N GLY A 62 3.42 12.33 -19.22
CA GLY A 62 4.65 11.88 -19.86
C GLY A 62 4.67 10.36 -20.09
N THR A 63 5.80 9.75 -19.75
CA THR A 63 6.06 8.32 -19.92
C THR A 63 5.98 7.54 -18.61
N ASP A 64 6.02 6.22 -18.69
CA ASP A 64 6.10 5.30 -17.55
C ASP A 64 7.46 5.32 -16.82
N GLU A 65 8.37 6.23 -17.21
CA GLU A 65 9.64 6.45 -16.55
C GLU A 65 9.52 7.40 -15.35
N GLN A 66 10.40 7.17 -14.37
CA GLN A 66 10.49 8.02 -13.19
C GLN A 66 11.04 9.41 -13.57
N VAL A 67 10.48 10.46 -12.99
CA VAL A 67 10.95 11.84 -13.19
C VAL A 67 12.41 11.94 -12.77
N GLY A 68 13.28 12.36 -13.70
CA GLY A 68 14.72 12.47 -13.48
C GLY A 68 15.52 11.21 -13.84
N ALA A 69 14.87 10.13 -14.29
CA ALA A 69 15.55 8.99 -14.89
C ALA A 69 16.21 9.37 -16.22
N LYS A 70 17.23 8.59 -16.61
CA LYS A 70 17.82 8.70 -17.96
C LYS A 70 16.83 8.11 -18.96
N ALA A 71 16.52 8.86 -20.01
CA ALA A 71 15.62 8.42 -21.05
C ALA A 71 16.06 7.07 -21.64
N SER A 72 15.17 6.10 -21.59
CA SER A 72 15.33 4.81 -22.26
C SER A 72 14.58 4.80 -23.59
N GLY A 73 15.06 3.98 -24.53
CA GLY A 73 14.46 3.85 -25.86
C GLY A 73 13.14 3.06 -25.90
N ASP A 74 12.75 2.44 -24.78
CA ASP A 74 11.55 1.61 -24.61
C ASP A 74 10.45 2.28 -23.75
N ALA A 75 10.64 3.54 -23.37
CA ALA A 75 9.66 4.33 -22.62
C ALA A 75 8.32 4.39 -23.36
N LYS A 76 7.22 4.14 -22.63
CA LYS A 76 5.86 4.19 -23.17
C LYS A 76 5.11 5.35 -22.56
N GLU A 77 4.14 5.91 -23.27
CA GLU A 77 3.25 6.90 -22.67
C GLU A 77 2.54 6.30 -21.45
N LEU A 78 2.57 7.04 -20.34
CA LEU A 78 1.92 6.62 -19.11
C LEU A 78 0.42 6.52 -19.34
N ILE A 79 -0.18 7.55 -19.95
CA ILE A 79 -1.58 7.56 -20.36
C ILE A 79 -1.65 7.67 -21.89
N SER A 80 -2.20 6.63 -22.52
CA SER A 80 -2.46 6.60 -23.96
C SER A 80 -3.96 6.44 -24.22
N ILE A 81 -4.49 7.20 -25.17
CA ILE A 81 -5.91 7.20 -25.52
C ILE A 81 -6.01 6.93 -27.02
N SER A 82 -6.73 5.88 -27.39
CA SER A 82 -6.94 5.47 -28.79
C SER A 82 -8.41 5.57 -29.18
N GLY A 83 -8.69 5.88 -30.45
CA GLY A 83 -10.07 6.01 -30.94
C GLY A 83 -10.74 7.36 -30.63
N LYS A 84 -10.00 8.34 -30.08
CA LYS A 84 -10.46 9.70 -29.82
C LYS A 84 -9.38 10.72 -30.14
N LYS A 85 -9.79 11.94 -30.49
CA LYS A 85 -8.87 13.08 -30.62
C LYS A 85 -8.34 13.45 -29.23
N THR A 86 -7.02 13.45 -29.10
CA THR A 86 -6.31 14.01 -27.95
C THR A 86 -5.74 15.38 -28.28
N TYR A 87 -5.39 16.14 -27.24
CA TYR A 87 -4.83 17.48 -27.34
C TYR A 87 -3.40 17.53 -26.77
N PRO A 88 -2.55 18.43 -27.27
CA PRO A 88 -1.24 18.66 -26.68
C PRO A 88 -1.37 19.15 -25.24
N THR A 89 -0.58 18.57 -24.35
CA THR A 89 -0.54 18.96 -22.94
C THR A 89 0.69 19.85 -22.67
N SER A 90 0.68 20.56 -21.55
CA SER A 90 1.81 21.37 -21.10
C SER A 90 2.02 21.18 -19.59
N GLY A 91 3.20 21.52 -19.08
CA GLY A 91 3.51 21.32 -17.66
C GLY A 91 3.67 19.85 -17.29
N SER A 92 3.40 19.50 -16.03
CA SER A 92 3.43 18.12 -15.57
C SER A 92 2.43 17.85 -14.44
N LEU A 93 1.94 16.62 -14.40
CA LEU A 93 1.13 16.07 -13.34
C LEU A 93 1.94 14.93 -12.69
N ASP A 94 2.70 15.29 -11.67
CA ASP A 94 3.64 14.41 -10.99
C ASP A 94 2.91 13.57 -9.94
N LEU A 95 2.67 12.30 -10.27
CA LEU A 95 2.19 11.27 -9.35
C LEU A 95 3.26 10.95 -8.31
N LEU A 96 2.96 11.27 -7.06
CA LEU A 96 3.78 10.93 -5.90
C LEU A 96 3.47 9.51 -5.44
N THR A 97 4.52 8.74 -5.12
CA THR A 97 4.37 7.38 -4.58
C THR A 97 5.09 7.24 -3.25
N VAL A 98 4.76 6.18 -2.52
CA VAL A 98 5.44 5.76 -1.31
C VAL A 98 6.07 4.39 -1.53
N SER A 99 7.18 4.12 -0.87
CA SER A 99 7.87 2.83 -0.93
C SER A 99 8.04 2.28 0.48
N VAL A 100 7.78 0.98 0.64
CA VAL A 100 7.98 0.27 1.89
C VAL A 100 9.25 -0.56 1.78
N VAL A 101 10.19 -0.32 2.70
CA VAL A 101 11.41 -1.09 2.86
C VAL A 101 11.17 -2.18 3.90
N GLY A 102 11.34 -3.42 3.45
CA GLY A 102 11.17 -4.62 4.25
C GLY A 102 9.84 -5.33 4.01
N ASN A 103 9.84 -6.64 4.23
CA ASN A 103 8.68 -7.53 4.15
C ASN A 103 8.85 -8.68 5.18
N PRO A 104 7.85 -9.56 5.36
CA PRO A 104 7.95 -10.67 6.31
C PRO A 104 9.19 -11.55 6.16
N GLU A 105 9.69 -11.76 4.95
CA GLU A 105 10.87 -12.59 4.65
C GLU A 105 12.21 -11.84 4.80
N GLN A 106 12.24 -10.54 4.54
CA GLN A 106 13.43 -9.68 4.52
C GLN A 106 13.15 -8.41 5.32
N ARG A 107 13.46 -8.43 6.62
CA ARG A 107 13.19 -7.31 7.53
C ARG A 107 14.39 -6.36 7.61
N PRO A 108 14.16 -5.04 7.77
CA PRO A 108 15.24 -4.09 8.00
C PRO A 108 15.98 -4.41 9.31
N SER A 109 17.28 -4.11 9.33
CA SER A 109 18.09 -4.24 10.54
C SER A 109 17.72 -3.19 11.58
N TRP A 110 18.02 -3.46 12.85
CA TRP A 110 17.80 -2.49 13.93
C TRP A 110 18.56 -1.17 13.74
N LEU A 111 19.70 -1.19 13.04
CA LEU A 111 20.45 0.02 12.72
C LEU A 111 19.72 0.87 11.67
N GLU A 112 19.11 0.26 10.65
CA GLU A 112 18.30 0.95 9.66
C GLU A 112 17.05 1.56 10.29
N ILE A 113 16.40 0.80 11.19
CA ILE A 113 15.23 1.25 11.96
C ILE A 113 15.60 2.44 12.86
N ALA A 114 16.69 2.33 13.63
CA ALA A 114 17.20 3.42 14.46
C ALA A 114 17.54 4.66 13.63
N GLY A 115 18.17 4.48 12.47
CA GLY A 115 18.50 5.56 11.55
C GLY A 115 17.26 6.25 10.97
N ALA A 116 16.20 5.49 10.66
CA ALA A 116 14.95 6.02 10.12
C ALA A 116 14.24 6.99 11.08
N TRP A 117 14.33 6.79 12.41
CA TRP A 117 13.75 7.72 13.39
C TRP A 117 14.35 9.13 13.37
N PHE A 118 15.55 9.30 12.83
CA PHE A 118 16.18 10.62 12.68
C PHE A 118 15.91 11.28 11.32
N GLN A 119 15.14 10.63 10.44
CA GLN A 119 14.84 11.12 9.10
C GLN A 119 13.35 11.53 9.02
N PRO A 120 13.03 12.83 8.93
CA PRO A 120 11.63 13.30 8.91
C PRO A 120 10.79 12.77 7.75
N SER A 121 11.43 12.32 6.66
CA SER A 121 10.76 11.74 5.50
C SER A 121 10.46 10.24 5.63
N LYS A 122 10.83 9.59 6.74
CA LYS A 122 10.62 8.15 6.93
C LYS A 122 9.72 7.88 8.12
N ALA A 123 8.90 6.84 8.01
CA ALA A 123 8.06 6.34 9.09
C ALA A 123 8.42 4.89 9.40
N VAL A 124 8.60 4.57 10.68
CA VAL A 124 8.79 3.20 11.16
C VAL A 124 7.42 2.66 11.58
N LEU A 125 6.94 1.63 10.88
CA LEU A 125 5.63 1.03 11.09
C LEU A 125 5.77 -0.42 11.57
N PRO A 126 4.87 -0.92 12.43
CA PRO A 126 4.82 -2.35 12.74
C PRO A 126 4.62 -3.17 11.47
N LEU A 127 5.31 -4.30 11.34
CA LEU A 127 5.19 -5.17 10.17
C LEU A 127 3.74 -5.58 9.91
N GLU A 128 3.01 -5.90 10.98
CA GLU A 128 1.62 -6.38 10.92
C GLU A 128 0.61 -5.35 10.43
N THR A 129 0.91 -4.05 10.49
CA THR A 129 0.01 -3.01 9.95
C THR A 129 0.06 -2.96 8.43
N VAL A 130 1.17 -3.40 7.83
CA VAL A 130 1.36 -3.45 6.37
C VAL A 130 1.11 -4.86 5.83
N PHE A 131 1.53 -5.89 6.58
CA PHE A 131 1.38 -7.30 6.25
C PHE A 131 0.62 -8.01 7.38
N PRO A 132 -0.73 -8.02 7.33
CA PRO A 132 -1.54 -8.66 8.35
C PRO A 132 -1.17 -10.13 8.57
N PRO A 133 -1.27 -10.64 9.81
CA PRO A 133 -0.94 -12.03 10.11
C PRO A 133 -1.67 -13.01 9.19
N GLY A 134 -0.92 -13.98 8.63
CA GLY A 134 -1.46 -14.98 7.71
C GLY A 134 -1.52 -14.56 6.24
N THR A 135 -1.07 -13.35 5.89
CA THR A 135 -0.95 -12.88 4.50
C THR A 135 0.49 -13.04 4.02
N THR A 136 0.71 -13.63 2.85
CA THR A 136 2.04 -13.71 2.23
C THR A 136 2.38 -12.42 1.47
N THR A 137 3.66 -12.14 1.27
CA THR A 137 4.11 -11.00 0.44
C THR A 137 3.52 -11.06 -0.97
N GLU A 138 3.45 -12.25 -1.57
CA GLU A 138 2.84 -12.46 -2.88
C GLU A 138 1.34 -12.10 -2.88
N GLN A 139 0.60 -12.52 -1.85
CA GLN A 139 -0.82 -12.20 -1.71
C GLN A 139 -1.04 -10.70 -1.52
N SER A 140 -0.23 -10.03 -0.70
CA SER A 140 -0.29 -8.58 -0.51
C SER A 140 0.02 -7.82 -1.80
N ASN A 141 1.05 -8.23 -2.54
CA ASN A 141 1.40 -7.63 -3.82
C ASN A 141 0.30 -7.84 -4.88
N ALA A 142 -0.27 -9.04 -4.96
CA ALA A 142 -1.38 -9.33 -5.86
C ALA A 142 -2.62 -8.47 -5.54
N GLN A 143 -2.92 -8.28 -4.25
CA GLN A 143 -4.00 -7.40 -3.80
C GLN A 143 -3.73 -5.94 -4.17
N ASN A 144 -2.52 -5.43 -3.91
CA ASN A 144 -2.15 -4.06 -4.27
C ASN A 144 -2.18 -3.83 -5.80
N ALA A 145 -1.82 -4.84 -6.59
CA ALA A 145 -1.92 -4.79 -8.04
C ALA A 145 -3.39 -4.74 -8.50
N ALA A 146 -4.28 -5.53 -7.88
CA ALA A 146 -5.71 -5.47 -8.16
C ALA A 146 -6.31 -4.09 -7.81
N LEU A 147 -5.98 -3.55 -6.64
CA LEU A 147 -6.41 -2.19 -6.24
C LEU A 147 -5.91 -1.10 -7.19
N MET A 148 -4.73 -1.28 -7.78
CA MET A 148 -4.21 -0.36 -8.78
C MET A 148 -4.99 -0.46 -10.11
N VAL A 149 -5.34 -1.66 -10.54
CA VAL A 149 -6.19 -1.86 -11.73
C VAL A 149 -7.55 -1.20 -11.51
N ASP A 150 -8.18 -1.43 -10.36
CA ASP A 150 -9.46 -0.79 -10.01
C ASP A 150 -9.32 0.74 -10.01
N SER A 151 -8.28 1.28 -9.35
CA SER A 151 -8.01 2.73 -9.32
C SER A 151 -7.77 3.36 -10.69
N GLN A 152 -7.17 2.62 -11.63
CA GLN A 152 -7.02 3.06 -13.02
C GLN A 152 -8.37 3.12 -13.73
N GLN A 153 -9.23 2.10 -13.54
CA GLN A 153 -10.57 2.07 -14.11
C GLN A 153 -11.44 3.19 -13.54
N ASP A 154 -11.45 3.39 -12.22
CA ASP A 154 -12.20 4.46 -11.55
C ASP A 154 -11.72 5.84 -12.00
N ALA A 155 -10.42 6.02 -12.23
CA ALA A 155 -9.89 7.25 -12.79
C ALA A 155 -10.38 7.53 -14.21
N ILE A 156 -10.46 6.50 -15.06
CA ILE A 156 -11.02 6.62 -16.41
C ILE A 156 -12.51 6.96 -16.29
N ALA A 157 -13.27 6.24 -15.48
CA ALA A 157 -14.69 6.48 -15.27
C ALA A 157 -14.95 7.92 -14.78
N ALA A 158 -14.28 8.36 -13.72
CA ALA A 158 -14.41 9.71 -13.18
C ALA A 158 -14.08 10.80 -14.21
N ALA A 159 -12.98 10.64 -14.97
CA ALA A 159 -12.61 11.58 -16.02
C ALA A 159 -13.66 11.63 -17.14
N LEU A 160 -14.15 10.49 -17.59
CA LEU A 160 -15.14 10.41 -18.67
C LEU A 160 -16.51 10.93 -18.23
N ASN A 161 -16.96 10.60 -17.00
CA ASN A 161 -18.18 11.14 -16.41
C ASN A 161 -18.10 12.67 -16.30
N GLN A 162 -16.98 13.22 -15.82
CA GLN A 162 -16.75 14.66 -15.73
C GLN A 162 -16.76 15.36 -17.11
N LEU A 163 -16.39 14.65 -18.17
CA LEU A 163 -16.43 15.14 -19.55
C LEU A 163 -17.78 14.88 -20.25
N GLY A 164 -18.76 14.32 -19.55
CA GLY A 164 -20.12 14.09 -20.04
C GLY A 164 -20.28 12.85 -20.92
N TYR A 165 -19.36 11.90 -20.87
CA TYR A 165 -19.54 10.60 -21.51
C TYR A 165 -20.46 9.71 -20.66
N THR A 166 -21.17 8.81 -21.33
CA THR A 166 -22.00 7.79 -20.70
C THR A 166 -21.53 6.41 -21.12
N PHE A 167 -21.39 5.50 -20.16
CA PHE A 167 -20.99 4.11 -20.41
C PHE A 167 -21.65 3.18 -19.38
N PRO A 168 -21.80 1.89 -19.69
CA PRO A 168 -22.27 0.91 -18.70
C PRO A 168 -21.31 0.80 -17.52
N GLU A 169 -21.87 0.80 -16.31
CA GLU A 169 -21.16 0.60 -15.05
C GLU A 169 -21.94 -0.41 -14.21
N ASN A 170 -21.30 -1.50 -13.79
CA ASN A 170 -21.94 -2.57 -13.02
C ASN A 170 -21.11 -2.86 -11.76
N VAL A 171 -21.78 -3.19 -10.65
CA VAL A 171 -21.09 -3.70 -9.46
C VAL A 171 -20.81 -5.18 -9.67
N ALA A 172 -19.56 -5.60 -9.54
CA ALA A 172 -19.15 -6.98 -9.74
C ALA A 172 -18.40 -7.56 -8.53
N VAL A 173 -18.52 -8.88 -8.35
CA VAL A 173 -17.77 -9.64 -7.36
C VAL A 173 -16.33 -9.82 -7.86
N LYS A 174 -15.38 -9.09 -7.26
CA LYS A 174 -13.95 -9.21 -7.56
C LYS A 174 -13.26 -10.29 -6.72
N GLN A 175 -13.75 -10.49 -5.50
CA GLN A 175 -13.16 -11.45 -4.55
C GLN A 175 -14.24 -12.10 -3.69
N LEU A 176 -14.03 -13.36 -3.33
CA LEU A 176 -14.84 -14.08 -2.34
C LEU A 176 -14.02 -14.32 -1.08
N ILE A 177 -14.57 -13.94 0.08
CA ILE A 177 -13.95 -14.21 1.37
C ILE A 177 -14.28 -15.65 1.77
N LYS A 178 -13.24 -16.43 2.08
CA LYS A 178 -13.41 -17.83 2.53
C LYS A 178 -14.27 -17.91 3.79
N ASP A 179 -14.97 -19.03 3.94
CA ASP A 179 -15.80 -19.35 5.10
C ASP A 179 -16.95 -18.35 5.35
N THR A 180 -17.40 -17.65 4.29
CA THR A 180 -18.59 -16.79 4.32
C THR A 180 -19.73 -17.39 3.51
N PRO A 181 -21.01 -17.08 3.82
CA PRO A 181 -22.15 -17.54 3.03
C PRO A 181 -22.07 -17.15 1.55
N ALA A 182 -21.44 -16.03 1.21
CA ALA A 182 -21.24 -15.64 -0.18
C ALA A 182 -20.35 -16.61 -0.96
N SER A 183 -19.33 -17.19 -0.33
CA SER A 183 -18.37 -18.09 -1.00
C SER A 183 -18.97 -19.39 -1.55
N SER A 184 -20.13 -19.80 -1.05
CA SER A 184 -20.85 -21.00 -1.52
C SER A 184 -21.91 -20.70 -2.59
N VAL A 185 -22.24 -19.44 -2.81
CA VAL A 185 -23.37 -19.01 -3.67
C VAL A 185 -22.90 -18.16 -4.86
N LEU A 186 -22.02 -17.19 -4.61
CA LEU A 186 -21.50 -16.27 -5.61
C LEU A 186 -20.23 -16.81 -6.25
N LYS A 187 -19.92 -16.28 -7.44
CA LYS A 187 -18.68 -16.50 -8.18
C LYS A 187 -18.02 -15.15 -8.47
N VAL A 188 -16.70 -15.16 -8.58
CA VAL A 188 -15.97 -14.00 -9.11
C VAL A 188 -16.46 -13.72 -10.53
N GLY A 189 -16.79 -12.46 -10.82
CA GLY A 189 -17.40 -12.02 -12.07
C GLY A 189 -18.93 -11.95 -12.06
N ASP A 190 -19.61 -12.36 -10.99
CA ASP A 190 -21.05 -12.09 -10.86
C ASP A 190 -21.29 -10.59 -10.76
N GLU A 191 -22.18 -10.06 -11.60
CA GLU A 191 -22.64 -8.68 -11.49
C GLU A 191 -23.84 -8.62 -10.54
N ILE A 192 -23.80 -7.74 -9.55
CA ILE A 192 -24.90 -7.53 -8.58
C ILE A 192 -25.75 -6.37 -9.10
N THR A 193 -27.00 -6.67 -9.44
CA THR A 193 -27.93 -5.69 -10.02
C THR A 193 -28.94 -5.17 -9.01
N THR A 194 -29.37 -5.99 -8.05
CA THR A 194 -30.33 -5.58 -7.02
C THR A 194 -30.06 -6.26 -5.67
N VAL A 195 -30.43 -5.60 -4.57
CA VAL A 195 -30.51 -6.19 -3.22
C VAL A 195 -31.91 -5.95 -2.67
N ASN A 196 -32.66 -7.01 -2.37
CA ASN A 196 -34.05 -6.95 -1.90
C ASN A 196 -34.95 -6.05 -2.80
N GLY A 197 -34.72 -6.09 -4.11
CA GLY A 197 -35.43 -5.27 -5.11
C GLY A 197 -34.92 -3.84 -5.27
N GLU A 198 -33.98 -3.37 -4.43
CA GLU A 198 -33.31 -2.08 -4.56
C GLU A 198 -32.19 -2.17 -5.60
N THR A 199 -32.22 -1.33 -6.65
CA THR A 199 -31.21 -1.32 -7.71
C THR A 199 -29.87 -0.87 -7.17
N ILE A 200 -28.81 -1.62 -7.50
CA ILE A 200 -27.45 -1.34 -7.06
C ILE A 200 -26.65 -0.84 -8.24
N THR A 201 -26.21 0.42 -8.16
CA THR A 201 -25.38 1.07 -9.19
C THR A 201 -24.00 1.47 -8.68
N SER A 202 -23.73 1.30 -7.37
CA SER A 202 -22.44 1.61 -6.76
C SER A 202 -22.14 0.67 -5.59
N ILE A 203 -20.87 0.58 -5.23
CA ILE A 203 -20.42 -0.22 -4.07
C ILE A 203 -21.03 0.33 -2.76
N ASP A 204 -21.22 1.64 -2.66
CA ASP A 204 -21.84 2.24 -1.48
C ASP A 204 -23.33 1.92 -1.40
N ALA A 205 -24.06 1.96 -2.52
CA ALA A 205 -25.44 1.50 -2.57
C ALA A 205 -25.55 0.02 -2.14
N LEU A 206 -24.61 -0.83 -2.56
CA LEU A 206 -24.52 -2.22 -2.12
C LEU A 206 -24.32 -2.32 -0.61
N ARG A 207 -23.33 -1.58 -0.05
CA ARG A 207 -23.02 -1.58 1.38
C ARG A 207 -24.21 -1.12 2.21
N GLU A 208 -24.88 -0.04 1.79
CA GLU A 208 -26.06 0.49 2.48
C GLU A 208 -27.23 -0.49 2.45
N ALA A 209 -27.52 -1.10 1.30
CA ALA A 209 -28.59 -2.09 1.16
C ALA A 209 -28.33 -3.34 2.02
N VAL A 210 -27.09 -3.82 2.08
CA VAL A 210 -26.68 -4.95 2.92
C VAL A 210 -26.79 -4.61 4.40
N LYS A 211 -26.34 -3.42 4.79
CA LYS A 211 -26.44 -2.92 6.17
C LYS A 211 -27.91 -2.80 6.61
N LYS A 212 -28.76 -2.28 5.74
CA LYS A 212 -30.22 -2.14 5.96
C LYS A 212 -30.92 -3.50 6.10
N ASN A 213 -30.43 -4.53 5.40
CA ASN A 213 -30.95 -5.89 5.55
C ASN A 213 -30.63 -6.48 6.93
N GLY A 214 -29.41 -6.24 7.44
CA GLY A 214 -28.90 -6.86 8.66
C GLY A 214 -28.55 -8.34 8.48
N THR A 215 -28.28 -9.02 9.59
CA THR A 215 -27.83 -10.44 9.64
C THR A 215 -28.95 -11.42 9.99
N GLY A 216 -30.13 -10.93 10.40
CA GLY A 216 -31.22 -11.76 10.93
C GLY A 216 -32.05 -12.49 9.86
N LYS A 217 -31.89 -12.13 8.58
CA LYS A 217 -32.61 -12.76 7.46
C LYS A 217 -31.75 -12.77 6.19
N PRO A 218 -31.99 -13.70 5.25
CA PRO A 218 -31.35 -13.69 3.95
C PRO A 218 -31.67 -12.42 3.15
N ALA A 219 -30.67 -11.85 2.49
CA ALA A 219 -30.84 -10.83 1.46
C ALA A 219 -31.04 -11.51 0.10
N GLU A 220 -32.01 -11.05 -0.68
CA GLU A 220 -32.22 -11.48 -2.06
C GLU A 220 -31.38 -10.63 -3.01
N LEU A 221 -30.41 -11.23 -3.67
CA LEU A 221 -29.52 -10.58 -4.62
C LEU A 221 -29.94 -10.92 -6.04
N GLY A 222 -30.26 -9.90 -6.82
CA GLY A 222 -30.32 -10.03 -8.28
C GLY A 222 -28.90 -10.02 -8.81
N ILE A 223 -28.54 -11.05 -9.57
CA ILE A 223 -27.22 -11.17 -10.18
C ILE A 223 -27.32 -11.47 -11.67
N VAL A 224 -26.30 -11.05 -12.43
CA VAL A 224 -26.06 -11.51 -13.79
C VAL A 224 -24.78 -12.34 -13.78
N ARG A 225 -24.89 -13.59 -14.24
CA ARG A 225 -23.78 -14.53 -14.36
C ARG A 225 -23.72 -15.04 -15.79
N ASP A 226 -22.58 -14.86 -16.46
CA ASP A 226 -22.39 -15.25 -17.86
C ASP A 226 -23.49 -14.68 -18.79
N GLY A 227 -23.98 -13.47 -18.48
CA GLY A 227 -25.06 -12.80 -19.21
C GLY A 227 -26.49 -13.26 -18.87
N ALA A 228 -26.66 -14.23 -17.99
CA ALA A 228 -27.97 -14.70 -17.54
C ALA A 228 -28.34 -14.10 -16.17
N ALA A 229 -29.51 -13.45 -16.11
CA ALA A 229 -30.05 -12.92 -14.87
C ALA A 229 -30.60 -14.04 -13.98
N SER A 230 -30.31 -13.98 -12.68
CA SER A 230 -30.86 -14.89 -11.66
C SER A 230 -30.96 -14.18 -10.31
N THR A 231 -31.63 -14.83 -9.36
CA THR A 231 -31.74 -14.34 -7.99
C THR A 231 -31.17 -15.37 -7.04
N VAL A 232 -30.33 -14.92 -6.11
CA VAL A 232 -29.70 -15.75 -5.09
C VAL A 232 -29.98 -15.21 -3.70
N SER A 233 -30.06 -16.09 -2.72
CA SER A 233 -30.36 -15.71 -1.33
C SER A 233 -29.13 -15.93 -0.47
N ILE A 234 -28.66 -14.87 0.21
CA ILE A 234 -27.43 -14.90 1.02
C ILE A 234 -27.70 -14.17 2.32
N THR A 235 -27.45 -14.81 3.45
CA THR A 235 -27.53 -14.15 4.77
C THR A 235 -26.25 -13.36 5.03
N PRO A 236 -26.32 -12.03 5.17
CA PRO A 236 -25.16 -11.23 5.57
C PRO A 236 -24.66 -11.65 6.95
N ILE A 237 -23.37 -11.47 7.19
CA ILE A 237 -22.70 -11.78 8.46
C ILE A 237 -22.17 -10.50 9.10
N GLU A 238 -21.92 -10.55 10.40
CA GLU A 238 -21.22 -9.47 11.09
C GLU A 238 -19.71 -9.76 11.06
N SER A 239 -18.94 -8.78 10.60
CA SER A 239 -17.47 -8.82 10.59
C SER A 239 -16.94 -7.48 11.06
N GLN A 240 -16.15 -7.49 12.14
CA GLN A 240 -15.57 -6.28 12.74
C GLN A 240 -16.61 -5.17 13.04
N GLY A 241 -17.80 -5.55 13.49
CA GLY A 241 -18.89 -4.62 13.80
C GLY A 241 -19.63 -4.04 12.58
N GLN A 242 -19.37 -4.56 11.38
CA GLN A 242 -20.07 -4.21 10.14
C GLN A 242 -20.84 -5.40 9.59
N VAL A 243 -22.02 -5.13 9.01
CA VAL A 243 -22.81 -6.13 8.29
C VAL A 243 -22.27 -6.24 6.86
N VAL A 244 -21.80 -7.42 6.47
CA VAL A 244 -21.14 -7.66 5.18
C VAL A 244 -21.67 -8.93 4.50
N LEU A 245 -21.59 -8.97 3.16
CA LEU A 245 -21.89 -10.19 2.39
C LEU A 245 -20.76 -11.21 2.42
N GLY A 246 -19.51 -10.78 2.69
CA GLY A 246 -18.33 -11.65 2.58
C GLY A 246 -17.70 -11.65 1.18
N ILE A 247 -17.80 -10.54 0.45
CA ILE A 247 -17.20 -10.35 -0.88
C ILE A 247 -16.33 -9.10 -0.91
N GLY A 248 -15.33 -9.09 -1.78
CA GLY A 248 -14.75 -7.88 -2.33
C GLY A 248 -15.52 -7.48 -3.59
N ALA A 249 -16.28 -6.40 -3.51
CA ALA A 249 -16.98 -5.82 -4.65
C ALA A 249 -16.13 -4.73 -5.30
N GLY A 250 -16.22 -4.60 -6.61
CA GLY A 250 -15.59 -3.56 -7.41
C GLY A 250 -16.51 -3.16 -8.56
N MET A 251 -16.21 -2.04 -9.20
CA MET A 251 -16.94 -1.62 -10.40
C MET A 251 -16.36 -2.32 -11.64
N ASP A 252 -17.22 -2.58 -12.62
CA ASP A 252 -16.85 -2.97 -13.98
C ASP A 252 -17.44 -1.97 -14.98
N TYR A 253 -16.59 -1.52 -15.91
CA TYR A 253 -16.92 -0.47 -16.86
C TYR A 253 -16.74 -0.94 -18.30
N THR A 254 -17.61 -0.46 -19.20
CA THR A 254 -17.43 -0.63 -20.65
C THR A 254 -17.24 0.73 -21.31
N PHE A 255 -16.00 1.21 -21.39
CA PHE A 255 -15.69 2.53 -21.91
C PHE A 255 -15.96 2.66 -23.42
N PRO A 256 -16.33 3.88 -23.90
CA PRO A 256 -16.65 4.13 -25.31
C PRO A 256 -15.42 4.15 -26.23
N PHE A 257 -14.21 4.18 -25.66
CA PHE A 257 -12.93 4.12 -26.37
C PHE A 257 -11.82 3.63 -25.43
N ASP A 258 -10.67 3.26 -26.00
CA ASP A 258 -9.57 2.63 -25.27
C ASP A 258 -8.70 3.69 -24.57
N VAL A 259 -8.63 3.59 -23.24
CA VAL A 259 -7.72 4.38 -22.39
C VAL A 259 -6.83 3.40 -21.65
N LYS A 260 -5.51 3.49 -21.88
CA LYS A 260 -4.51 2.64 -21.26
C LYS A 260 -3.63 3.45 -20.34
N ILE A 261 -3.55 3.00 -19.10
CA ILE A 261 -2.65 3.53 -18.07
C ILE A 261 -1.55 2.48 -17.85
N GLN A 262 -0.32 2.88 -18.06
CA GLN A 262 0.86 2.03 -17.92
C GLN A 262 1.71 2.53 -16.77
N LEU A 263 1.64 1.83 -15.64
CA LEU A 263 2.49 2.12 -14.50
C LEU A 263 2.97 0.80 -13.88
N ASN A 264 4.27 0.55 -14.00
CA ASN A 264 4.89 -0.67 -13.50
C ASN A 264 5.37 -0.48 -12.06
N ASN A 265 5.29 -1.56 -11.27
CA ASN A 265 5.85 -1.62 -9.90
C ASN A 265 5.27 -0.58 -8.91
N VAL A 266 4.08 -0.05 -9.18
CA VAL A 266 3.31 0.78 -8.25
C VAL A 266 1.96 0.10 -8.02
N GLY A 267 1.57 -0.03 -6.76
CA GLY A 267 0.32 -0.66 -6.35
C GLY A 267 -0.51 0.27 -5.46
N GLY A 268 -1.76 -0.12 -5.19
CA GLY A 268 -2.68 0.62 -4.32
C GLY A 268 -3.49 1.70 -5.04
N PRO A 269 -4.53 2.24 -4.39
CA PRO A 269 -5.55 3.06 -5.06
C PRO A 269 -5.22 4.56 -5.11
N SER A 270 -4.06 5.00 -4.62
CA SER A 270 -3.75 6.41 -4.40
C SER A 270 -3.31 7.16 -5.67
N ALA A 271 -3.32 6.52 -6.83
CA ALA A 271 -2.93 7.15 -8.09
C ALA A 271 -4.12 7.69 -8.90
N GLY A 272 -5.34 7.24 -8.58
CA GLY A 272 -6.53 7.47 -9.41
C GLY A 272 -6.80 8.95 -9.74
N GLN A 273 -6.69 9.85 -8.77
CA GLN A 273 -6.94 11.28 -8.99
C GLN A 273 -5.97 11.89 -10.03
N MET A 274 -4.68 11.54 -9.98
CA MET A 274 -3.69 12.07 -10.91
C MET A 274 -3.84 11.47 -12.32
N PHE A 275 -4.32 10.23 -12.42
CA PHE A 275 -4.70 9.63 -13.70
C PHE A 275 -5.94 10.31 -14.29
N ALA A 276 -6.98 10.55 -13.48
CA ALA A 276 -8.20 11.20 -13.94
C ALA A 276 -7.90 12.61 -14.50
N LEU A 277 -7.11 13.40 -13.78
CA LEU A 277 -6.64 14.71 -14.26
C LEU A 277 -5.83 14.61 -15.56
N GLY A 278 -4.96 13.61 -15.68
CA GLY A 278 -4.17 13.39 -16.90
C GLY A 278 -5.01 12.98 -18.11
N ILE A 279 -6.04 12.16 -17.90
CA ILE A 279 -7.01 11.79 -18.93
C ILE A 279 -7.82 13.02 -19.35
N MET A 280 -8.31 13.80 -18.39
CA MET A 280 -9.04 15.04 -18.68
C MET A 280 -8.19 16.00 -19.50
N ASP A 281 -6.94 16.27 -19.10
CA ASP A 281 -6.03 17.18 -19.82
C ASP A 281 -5.76 16.71 -21.26
N LYS A 282 -5.60 15.41 -21.48
CA LYS A 282 -5.42 14.84 -22.82
C LYS A 282 -6.69 14.91 -23.68
N LEU A 283 -7.88 14.99 -23.08
CA LEU A 283 -9.18 15.01 -23.77
C LEU A 283 -9.78 16.42 -23.92
N THR A 284 -9.23 17.43 -23.25
CA THR A 284 -9.68 18.83 -23.34
C THR A 284 -8.73 19.69 -24.19
N PRO A 285 -9.24 20.66 -24.97
CA PRO A 285 -8.38 21.58 -25.73
C PRO A 285 -7.51 22.50 -24.86
N ASP A 286 -8.03 22.88 -23.70
CA ASP A 286 -7.34 23.76 -22.75
C ASP A 286 -6.43 22.94 -21.83
N THR A 287 -5.28 23.50 -21.46
CA THR A 287 -4.32 22.84 -20.58
C THR A 287 -4.70 23.03 -19.12
N LEU A 288 -5.06 21.94 -18.44
CA LEU A 288 -5.48 21.97 -17.03
C LEU A 288 -4.37 22.48 -16.11
N THR A 289 -3.11 22.19 -16.43
CA THR A 289 -1.97 22.61 -15.62
C THR A 289 -1.60 24.09 -15.80
N GLY A 290 -2.07 24.74 -16.88
CA GLY A 290 -1.61 26.06 -17.30
C GLY A 290 -0.08 26.13 -17.50
N GLY A 291 0.56 25.03 -17.89
CA GLY A 291 2.01 24.92 -18.08
C GLY A 291 2.83 24.76 -16.79
N LYS A 292 2.17 24.60 -15.64
CA LYS A 292 2.83 24.42 -14.33
C LYS A 292 3.15 22.95 -14.05
N ARG A 293 4.07 22.76 -13.10
CA ARG A 293 4.35 21.46 -12.49
C ARG A 293 3.49 21.31 -11.24
N ILE A 294 2.62 20.32 -11.22
CA ILE A 294 1.71 20.01 -10.12
C ILE A 294 2.03 18.60 -9.64
N ALA A 295 2.30 18.44 -8.35
CA ALA A 295 2.57 17.14 -7.75
C ALA A 295 1.44 16.75 -6.80
N GLY A 296 1.02 15.49 -6.85
CA GLY A 296 -0.10 15.02 -6.06
C GLY A 296 -0.25 13.50 -6.03
N THR A 297 -1.19 13.06 -5.22
CA THR A 297 -1.70 11.71 -5.07
C THR A 297 -3.14 11.85 -4.60
N GLY A 298 -3.96 10.84 -4.83
CA GLY A 298 -5.34 10.81 -4.37
C GLY A 298 -6.06 9.61 -4.94
N THR A 299 -6.90 9.00 -4.12
CA THR A 299 -7.89 8.03 -4.59
C THR A 299 -9.07 8.80 -5.18
N ILE A 300 -9.66 8.23 -6.22
CA ILE A 300 -10.87 8.75 -6.83
C ILE A 300 -11.80 7.58 -7.10
N ASP A 301 -13.09 7.83 -6.92
CA ASP A 301 -14.15 6.90 -7.20
C ASP A 301 -14.96 7.45 -8.39
N ASN A 302 -15.81 6.63 -9.02
CA ASN A 302 -16.57 7.00 -10.24
C ASN A 302 -17.63 8.11 -10.10
N ALA A 303 -17.88 8.57 -8.87
CA ALA A 303 -18.88 9.54 -8.41
C ALA A 303 -20.34 9.04 -8.41
#